data_AF-A0A355M7E5-F1
#
_entry.id   AF-A0A355M7E5-F1
#
_cell.length_a   1.000
_cell.length_b   1.000
_cell.length_c   1.000
_cell.angle_alpha   90.00
_cell.angle_beta   90.00
_cell.angle_gamma   90.00
#
_symmetry.space_group_name_H-M   'P 1'
#
loop_
_entity.id
_entity.type
_entity.pdbx_description
1 polymer ?
#
loop_
_entity_poly.entity_id
_entity_poly.type
_entity_poly.pdbx_seq_one_letter_code
_entity_poly.pdbx_strand_id
1 'polypeptide(L)'
;MIKEIRLMNRKNFTIIELLAVFVVIAILIGITIGVYSLVWEKMKNSKTRAIVKQLDIALQSYKIDQGYYFTNTTSYANPPSDNNRFKFDYGVTNKDKDFIKCFEYQSLVGSGNIKAQGTSYEYIVDAWANPLLYKCPGEFNPEMFDIGSLGKDGKYGSNSDDPNDFGQGDDITNFNNN
;
A
#
# COMPACT_ATOMS: atom_id res chain seq x y z
N MET A 1 -36.60 59.21 16.78
CA MET A 1 -35.72 58.02 16.61
C MET A 1 -35.78 57.61 15.14
N ILE A 2 -34.79 57.99 14.33
CA ILE A 2 -34.66 57.52 12.93
C ILE A 2 -33.18 57.20 12.72
N LYS A 3 -32.87 55.93 12.41
CA LYS A 3 -31.53 55.45 12.08
C LYS A 3 -31.30 55.68 10.58
N GLU A 4 -30.26 56.44 10.25
CA GLU A 4 -29.70 56.57 8.89
C GLU A 4 -29.29 55.19 8.36
N ILE A 5 -29.84 54.77 7.22
CA ILE A 5 -29.45 53.54 6.51
C ILE A 5 -28.24 53.88 5.66
N ARG A 6 -27.05 53.49 6.15
CA ARG A 6 -25.78 53.65 5.43
C ARG A 6 -25.76 52.68 4.23
N LEU A 7 -25.97 53.19 3.01
CA LEU A 7 -25.83 52.42 1.77
C LEU A 7 -24.39 51.91 1.64
N MET A 8 -24.21 50.59 1.77
CA MET A 8 -22.92 49.93 1.54
C MET A 8 -22.56 50.07 0.06
N ASN A 9 -21.40 50.67 -0.21
CA ASN A 9 -20.85 50.89 -1.54
C ASN A 9 -20.71 49.55 -2.28
N ARG A 10 -21.64 49.26 -3.20
CA ARG A 10 -21.61 48.04 -4.01
C ARG A 10 -20.56 48.22 -5.10
N LYS A 11 -19.43 47.52 -4.96
CA LYS A 11 -18.44 47.42 -6.04
C LYS A 11 -19.04 46.58 -7.17
N ASN A 12 -19.19 47.19 -8.34
CA ASN A 12 -19.67 46.50 -9.53
C ASN A 12 -18.51 45.70 -10.13
N PHE A 13 -18.62 44.37 -10.14
CA PHE A 13 -17.67 43.48 -10.80
C PHE A 13 -17.69 43.72 -12.31
N THR A 14 -16.52 43.84 -12.92
CA THR A 14 -16.40 43.99 -14.37
C THR A 14 -16.12 42.63 -15.01
N ILE A 15 -16.68 42.39 -16.20
CA ILE A 15 -16.47 41.13 -16.94
C ILE A 15 -14.99 40.92 -17.26
N ILE A 16 -14.22 42.00 -17.44
CA ILE A 16 -12.78 41.93 -17.71
C ILE A 16 -11.97 41.37 -16.53
N GLU A 17 -12.40 41.64 -15.30
CA GLU A 17 -11.78 41.10 -14.09
C GLU A 17 -12.01 39.59 -13.98
N LEU A 18 -13.23 39.15 -14.26
CA LEU A 18 -13.57 37.72 -14.29
C LEU A 18 -12.80 37.01 -15.42
N LEU A 19 -12.69 37.63 -16.60
CA LEU A 19 -11.98 37.05 -17.75
C LEU A 19 -10.48 36.91 -17.48
N ALA A 20 -9.84 37.92 -16.89
CA ALA A 20 -8.43 37.84 -16.52
C ALA A 20 -8.18 36.73 -15.48
N VAL A 21 -9.08 36.55 -14.51
CA VAL A 21 -8.98 35.48 -13.51
C VAL A 21 -9.09 34.09 -14.16
N PHE A 22 -10.03 33.89 -15.09
CA PHE A 22 -10.13 32.60 -15.80
C PHE A 22 -8.89 32.29 -16.64
N VAL A 23 -8.28 33.29 -17.28
CA VAL A 23 -7.02 33.12 -18.02
C VAL A 23 -5.89 32.70 -17.08
N VAL A 24 -5.72 33.38 -15.94
CA VAL A 24 -4.68 33.04 -14.96
C VAL A 24 -4.93 31.64 -14.37
N ILE A 25 -6.18 31.28 -14.06
CA ILE A 25 -6.53 29.94 -13.56
C ILE A 25 -6.20 28.86 -14.60
N ALA A 26 -6.51 29.08 -15.90
CA ALA A 26 -6.20 28.12 -16.95
C ALA A 26 -4.69 27.85 -17.09
N ILE A 27 -3.87 28.91 -16.98
CA ILE A 27 -2.40 28.80 -17.01
C ILE A 27 -1.90 28.01 -15.78
N LEU A 28 -2.41 28.32 -14.60
CA LEU A 28 -2.02 27.63 -13.36
C LEU A 28 -2.39 26.14 -13.39
N ILE A 29 -3.62 25.81 -13.83
CA ILE A 29 -4.06 24.41 -13.99
C ILE A 29 -3.13 23.66 -14.94
N GLY A 30 -2.77 24.26 -16.08
CA GLY A 30 -1.86 23.65 -17.06
C GLY A 30 -0.50 23.25 -16.49
N ILE A 31 0.08 24.09 -15.62
CA ILE A 31 1.38 23.81 -14.99
C ILE A 31 1.25 22.72 -13.91
N THR A 32 0.15 22.72 -13.15
CA THR A 32 0.01 21.80 -12.02
C THR A 32 -0.07 20.32 -12.43
N ILE A 33 -0.70 19.98 -13.55
CA ILE A 33 -0.98 18.57 -13.92
C ILE A 33 0.30 17.74 -14.22
N GLY A 34 1.33 18.34 -14.81
CA GLY A 34 2.47 17.61 -15.39
C GLY A 34 3.41 16.90 -14.40
N VAL A 35 3.47 17.32 -13.14
CA VAL A 35 4.45 16.83 -12.15
C VAL A 35 3.91 15.75 -11.21
N TYR A 36 2.59 15.55 -11.16
CA TYR A 36 1.99 14.67 -10.16
C TYR A 36 2.45 13.20 -10.32
N SER A 37 2.41 12.63 -11.53
CA SER A 37 2.58 11.19 -11.74
C SER A 37 3.90 10.62 -11.18
N LEU A 38 5.01 11.35 -11.31
CA LEU A 38 6.32 10.88 -10.88
C LEU A 38 6.48 10.88 -9.36
N VAL A 39 5.84 11.84 -8.68
CA VAL A 39 5.91 11.95 -7.22
C VAL A 39 5.08 10.84 -6.57
N TRP A 40 3.93 10.48 -7.15
CA TRP A 40 3.08 9.41 -6.64
C TRP A 40 3.77 8.05 -6.63
N GLU A 41 4.51 7.71 -7.67
CA GLU A 41 5.20 6.42 -7.78
C GLU A 41 6.27 6.26 -6.69
N LYS A 42 7.09 7.29 -6.48
CA LYS A 42 8.09 7.29 -5.39
C LYS A 42 7.44 7.18 -4.01
N MET A 43 6.34 7.89 -3.80
CA MET A 43 5.60 7.82 -2.53
C MET A 43 5.01 6.43 -2.30
N LYS A 44 4.42 5.81 -3.33
CA LYS A 44 3.86 4.46 -3.23
C LYS A 44 4.95 3.44 -2.93
N ASN A 45 6.06 3.46 -3.67
CA ASN A 45 7.18 2.54 -3.42
C ASN A 45 7.77 2.74 -2.02
N SER A 46 7.88 3.99 -1.55
CA SER A 46 8.32 4.30 -0.19
C SER A 46 7.35 3.75 0.87
N LYS A 47 6.04 3.90 0.66
CA LYS A 47 5.01 3.36 1.56
C LYS A 47 5.02 1.83 1.57
N THR A 48 5.06 1.19 0.41
CA THR A 48 5.13 -0.27 0.29
C THR A 48 6.37 -0.82 1.01
N ARG A 49 7.54 -0.19 0.83
CA ARG A 49 8.77 -0.58 1.54
C ARG A 49 8.65 -0.44 3.05
N ALA A 50 7.96 0.60 3.54
CA ALA A 50 7.69 0.76 4.96
C ALA A 50 6.78 -0.35 5.49
N ILE A 51 5.71 -0.71 4.77
CA ILE A 51 4.79 -1.78 5.17
C ILE A 51 5.53 -3.14 5.20
N VAL A 52 6.26 -3.48 4.14
CA VAL A 52 7.06 -4.71 4.07
C VAL A 52 8.06 -4.77 5.23
N LYS A 53 8.72 -3.65 5.55
CA LYS A 53 9.69 -3.61 6.66
C LYS A 53 9.03 -3.73 8.03
N GLN A 54 7.86 -3.11 8.23
CA GLN A 54 7.10 -3.24 9.47
C GLN A 54 6.68 -4.69 9.69
N LEU A 55 6.22 -5.38 8.64
CA LEU A 55 5.86 -6.79 8.72
C LEU A 55 7.05 -7.69 8.98
N ASP A 56 8.19 -7.45 8.31
CA ASP A 56 9.45 -8.14 8.56
C ASP A 56 9.84 -8.07 10.06
N ILE A 57 9.79 -6.87 10.66
CA ILE A 57 10.08 -6.68 12.09
C ILE A 57 9.05 -7.40 12.97
N ALA A 58 7.76 -7.29 12.65
CA ALA A 58 6.70 -7.92 13.44
C ALA A 58 6.77 -9.44 13.40
N LEU A 59 7.10 -10.03 12.25
CA LEU A 59 7.32 -11.47 12.10
C LEU A 59 8.49 -11.94 12.96
N GLN A 60 9.61 -11.21 12.92
CA GLN A 60 10.78 -11.51 13.75
C GLN A 60 10.44 -11.43 15.24
N SER A 61 9.70 -10.40 15.67
CA SER A 61 9.20 -10.28 17.05
C SER A 61 8.29 -11.45 17.43
N TYR A 62 7.37 -11.81 16.54
CA TYR A 62 6.47 -12.95 16.75
C TYR A 62 7.24 -14.26 16.94
N LYS A 63 8.32 -14.51 16.18
CA LYS A 63 9.18 -15.67 16.39
C LYS A 63 9.90 -15.63 17.74
N ILE A 64 10.31 -14.45 18.22
CA ILE A 64 10.92 -14.32 19.56
C ILE A 64 9.90 -14.73 20.64
N ASP A 65 8.65 -14.30 20.49
CA ASP A 65 7.61 -14.57 21.50
C ASP A 65 7.05 -16.00 21.44
N GLN A 66 6.85 -16.54 20.23
CA GLN A 66 6.19 -17.85 20.01
C GLN A 66 7.16 -18.99 19.69
N GLY A 67 8.40 -18.68 19.33
CA GLY A 67 9.41 -19.66 18.94
C GLY A 67 9.33 -20.14 17.48
N TYR A 68 8.31 -19.73 16.71
CA TYR A 68 8.12 -20.15 15.31
C TYR A 68 7.46 -19.05 14.46
N TYR A 69 7.67 -19.10 13.13
CA TYR A 69 6.88 -18.33 12.16
C TYR A 69 5.65 -19.11 11.74
N PHE A 70 4.57 -18.45 11.34
CA PHE A 70 3.43 -19.16 10.75
C PHE A 70 3.81 -19.68 9.37
N THR A 71 3.49 -20.94 9.08
CA THR A 71 3.94 -21.59 7.86
C THR A 71 2.97 -21.36 6.72
N ASN A 72 3.50 -20.98 5.56
CA ASN A 72 2.81 -21.03 4.30
C ASN A 72 3.75 -21.70 3.30
N THR A 73 3.51 -22.98 3.02
CA THR A 73 4.37 -23.81 2.18
C THR A 73 3.93 -23.81 0.71
N THR A 74 2.93 -23.00 0.35
CA THR A 74 2.50 -22.87 -1.04
C THR A 74 3.64 -22.25 -1.86
N SER A 75 4.01 -22.87 -2.98
CA SER A 75 4.95 -22.25 -3.92
C SER A 75 4.35 -21.01 -4.58
N TYR A 76 5.21 -20.05 -4.94
CA TYR A 76 4.79 -18.94 -5.77
C TYR A 76 4.32 -19.47 -7.12
N ALA A 77 3.23 -18.92 -7.64
CA ALA A 77 2.54 -19.44 -8.83
C ALA A 77 2.31 -18.32 -9.82
N ASN A 78 2.20 -18.68 -11.10
CA ASN A 78 1.82 -17.78 -12.18
C ASN A 78 0.41 -18.14 -12.69
N PRO A 79 -0.60 -17.25 -12.60
CA PRO A 79 -0.55 -15.94 -11.95
C PRO A 79 -0.44 -16.05 -10.41
N PRO A 80 -0.03 -14.96 -9.72
CA PRO A 80 0.10 -14.94 -8.26
C PRO A 80 -1.15 -15.47 -7.57
N SER A 81 -1.02 -16.57 -6.81
CA SER A 81 -2.17 -17.24 -6.21
C SER A 81 -2.63 -16.59 -4.91
N ASP A 82 -3.93 -16.70 -4.62
CA ASP A 82 -4.51 -16.26 -3.34
C ASP A 82 -3.85 -16.94 -2.13
N ASN A 83 -3.33 -18.15 -2.31
CA ASN A 83 -2.71 -18.93 -1.24
C ASN A 83 -1.36 -18.36 -0.79
N ASN A 84 -0.69 -17.58 -1.63
CA ASN A 84 0.59 -16.94 -1.28
C ASN A 84 0.41 -15.57 -0.62
N ARG A 85 -0.83 -15.08 -0.46
CA ARG A 85 -1.07 -13.78 0.16
C ARG A 85 -0.80 -13.83 1.66
N PHE A 86 -0.28 -12.73 2.20
CA PHE A 86 -0.26 -12.51 3.64
C PHE A 86 -1.71 -12.34 4.13
N LYS A 87 -2.28 -13.43 4.66
CA LYS A 87 -3.70 -13.52 5.02
C LYS A 87 -3.93 -13.74 6.52
N PHE A 88 -5.07 -13.27 6.99
CA PHE A 88 -5.64 -13.50 8.32
C PHE A 88 -6.99 -14.18 8.14
N ASP A 89 -7.15 -15.42 8.61
CA ASP A 89 -8.39 -16.18 8.39
C ASP A 89 -9.49 -15.71 9.37
N TYR A 90 -10.71 -15.44 8.88
CA TYR A 90 -11.83 -15.03 9.72
C TYR A 90 -12.29 -16.22 10.57
N GLY A 91 -12.05 -16.16 11.88
CA GLY A 91 -12.63 -17.08 12.84
C GLY A 91 -11.84 -18.36 13.14
N VAL A 92 -10.57 -18.48 12.72
CA VAL A 92 -9.79 -19.71 13.01
C VAL A 92 -8.39 -19.40 13.57
N THR A 93 -8.18 -19.84 14.81
CA THR A 93 -6.91 -20.02 15.56
C THR A 93 -6.33 -18.81 16.29
N ASN A 94 -5.86 -19.05 17.52
CA ASN A 94 -5.15 -18.08 18.37
C ASN A 94 -3.87 -17.51 17.72
N LYS A 95 -3.31 -18.20 16.72
CA LYS A 95 -2.09 -17.80 15.99
C LYS A 95 -2.22 -16.44 15.30
N ASP A 96 -3.37 -16.19 14.66
CA ASP A 96 -3.62 -14.91 13.98
C ASP A 96 -3.82 -13.78 15.00
N LYS A 97 -4.47 -14.08 16.13
CA LYS A 97 -4.68 -13.12 17.23
C LYS A 97 -3.39 -12.73 17.94
N ASP A 98 -2.41 -13.63 18.04
CA ASP A 98 -1.15 -13.37 18.72
C ASP A 98 -0.20 -12.56 17.83
N PHE A 99 -0.15 -12.81 16.52
CA PHE A 99 0.57 -11.95 15.58
C PHE A 99 -0.04 -10.54 15.49
N ILE A 100 -1.37 -10.44 15.45
CA ILE A 100 -2.10 -9.16 15.44
C ILE A 100 -1.79 -8.30 16.67
N LYS A 101 -1.33 -8.86 17.80
CA LYS A 101 -0.90 -8.10 18.98
C LYS A 101 0.52 -7.54 18.85
N CYS A 102 1.43 -8.32 18.27
CA CYS A 102 2.83 -7.92 18.07
C CYS A 102 2.99 -6.96 16.89
N PHE A 103 2.01 -6.96 15.99
CA PHE A 103 1.92 -6.04 14.88
C PHE A 103 1.00 -4.88 15.24
N GLU A 104 1.32 -3.65 14.84
CA GLU A 104 0.45 -2.48 15.04
C GLU A 104 -0.76 -2.53 14.08
N TYR A 105 -1.52 -3.62 14.14
CA TYR A 105 -2.57 -4.00 13.22
C TYR A 105 -3.61 -2.90 13.07
N GLN A 106 -3.98 -2.24 14.17
CA GLN A 106 -4.95 -1.15 14.17
C GLN A 106 -4.50 0.07 13.35
N SER A 107 -3.19 0.32 13.26
CA SER A 107 -2.62 1.41 12.45
C SER A 107 -2.79 1.14 10.95
N LEU A 108 -2.79 -0.13 10.53
CA LEU A 108 -3.00 -0.51 9.13
C LEU A 108 -4.48 -0.63 8.74
N VAL A 109 -5.35 -1.04 9.68
CA VAL A 109 -6.81 -1.03 9.48
C VAL A 109 -7.30 0.39 9.19
N GLY A 110 -6.81 1.39 9.92
CA GLY A 110 -7.15 2.81 9.68
C GLY A 110 -6.61 3.40 8.38
N SER A 111 -5.65 2.72 7.73
CA SER A 111 -4.92 3.20 6.55
C SER A 111 -5.47 2.65 5.22
N GLY A 112 -6.43 1.71 5.26
CA GLY A 112 -6.99 1.06 4.07
C GLY A 112 -6.08 0.01 3.42
N ASN A 113 -5.02 -0.40 4.12
CA ASN A 113 -4.05 -1.40 3.64
C ASN A 113 -4.46 -2.84 3.97
N ILE A 114 -5.68 -3.05 4.48
CA ILE A 114 -6.24 -4.38 4.74
C ILE A 114 -7.52 -4.49 3.92
N LYS A 115 -7.60 -5.54 3.10
CA LYS A 115 -8.77 -5.85 2.28
C LYS A 115 -9.35 -7.19 2.71
N ALA A 116 -10.68 -7.32 2.69
CA ALA A 116 -11.36 -8.57 2.96
C ALA A 116 -11.73 -9.28 1.65
N GLN A 117 -11.47 -10.58 1.57
CA GLN A 117 -11.99 -11.45 0.51
C GLN A 117 -13.28 -12.12 1.00
N GLY A 118 -14.40 -11.40 0.89
CA GLY A 118 -15.69 -11.87 1.40
C GLY A 118 -15.66 -12.07 2.91
N THR A 119 -16.17 -13.20 3.39
CA THR A 119 -16.21 -13.56 4.83
C THR A 119 -15.13 -14.56 5.22
N SER A 120 -14.19 -14.88 4.33
CA SER A 120 -13.25 -15.99 4.52
C SER A 120 -11.93 -15.54 5.17
N TYR A 121 -11.33 -14.47 4.66
CA TYR A 121 -10.04 -13.95 5.16
C TYR A 121 -9.84 -12.47 4.82
N GLU A 122 -8.97 -11.83 5.59
CA GLU A 122 -8.40 -10.50 5.30
C GLU A 122 -6.97 -10.67 4.78
N TYR A 123 -6.51 -9.73 3.96
CA TYR A 123 -5.14 -9.73 3.47
C TYR A 123 -4.59 -8.31 3.42
N ILE A 124 -3.28 -8.20 3.60
CA ILE A 124 -2.59 -6.92 3.54
C ILE A 124 -2.34 -6.57 2.08
N VAL A 125 -2.60 -5.32 1.72
CA VAL A 125 -2.23 -4.74 0.44
C VAL A 125 -1.16 -3.68 0.60
N ASP A 126 -0.43 -3.47 -0.49
CA ASP A 126 0.55 -2.43 -0.62
C ASP A 126 -0.06 -1.10 -1.11
N ALA A 127 0.78 -0.09 -1.37
CA ALA A 127 0.33 1.22 -1.84
C ALA A 127 -0.16 1.23 -3.31
N TRP A 128 0.07 0.16 -4.07
CA TRP A 128 -0.49 -0.09 -5.40
C TRP A 128 -1.80 -0.88 -5.34
N ALA A 129 -2.24 -1.24 -4.12
CA ALA A 129 -3.42 -2.02 -3.82
C ALA A 129 -3.29 -3.51 -4.21
N ASN A 130 -2.06 -3.96 -4.47
CA ASN A 130 -1.68 -5.33 -4.73
C ASN A 130 -1.53 -6.08 -3.39
N PRO A 131 -1.96 -7.35 -3.29
CA PRO A 131 -1.74 -8.16 -2.10
C PRO A 131 -0.26 -8.36 -1.81
N LEU A 132 0.14 -8.26 -0.55
CA LEU A 132 1.48 -8.71 -0.14
C LEU A 132 1.54 -10.23 -0.19
N LEU A 133 2.68 -10.74 -0.65
CA LEU A 133 2.98 -12.15 -0.70
C LEU A 133 3.81 -12.55 0.52
N TYR A 134 3.55 -13.75 1.04
CA TYR A 134 4.23 -14.34 2.18
C TYR A 134 4.43 -15.84 2.01
N LYS A 135 5.64 -16.32 2.32
CA LYS A 135 5.97 -17.74 2.31
C LYS A 135 6.90 -18.10 3.46
N CYS A 136 6.62 -19.22 4.14
CA CYS A 136 7.47 -19.76 5.20
C CYS A 136 7.35 -21.30 5.26
N PRO A 137 8.44 -22.07 5.12
CA PRO A 137 9.81 -21.60 4.86
C PRO A 137 9.92 -20.81 3.53
N GLY A 138 10.80 -19.80 3.51
CA GLY A 138 11.03 -19.00 2.31
C GLY A 138 11.60 -19.84 1.16
N GLU A 139 11.28 -19.44 -0.06
CA GLU A 139 11.91 -19.94 -1.29
C GLU A 139 13.26 -19.27 -1.53
N PHE A 140 13.36 -17.97 -1.23
CA PHE A 140 14.59 -17.18 -1.30
C PHE A 140 15.33 -17.12 0.04
N ASN A 141 14.60 -17.15 1.16
CA ASN A 141 15.16 -17.28 2.53
C ASN A 141 14.72 -18.60 3.22
N PRO A 142 15.37 -19.75 2.95
CA PRO A 142 14.95 -21.05 3.48
C PRO A 142 14.93 -21.16 5.01
N GLU A 143 15.80 -20.43 5.70
CA GLU A 143 15.90 -20.45 7.17
C GLU A 143 14.85 -19.58 7.88
N MET A 144 14.17 -18.72 7.11
CA MET A 144 13.22 -17.74 7.62
C MET A 144 11.95 -17.75 6.77
N PHE A 145 11.58 -16.59 6.26
CA PHE A 145 10.39 -16.36 5.47
C PHE A 145 10.71 -15.37 4.37
N ASP A 146 9.87 -15.40 3.35
CA ASP A 146 9.84 -14.43 2.28
C ASP A 146 8.60 -13.57 2.42
N ILE A 147 8.76 -12.27 2.27
CA ILE A 147 7.65 -11.33 2.19
C ILE A 147 7.96 -10.25 1.15
N GLY A 148 6.96 -9.86 0.37
CA GLY A 148 7.12 -8.75 -0.56
C GLY A 148 5.86 -8.35 -1.30
N SER A 149 6.00 -7.29 -2.10
CA SER A 149 4.98 -6.80 -3.03
C SER A 149 5.46 -6.94 -4.47
N LEU A 150 4.52 -7.18 -5.36
CA LEU A 150 4.67 -7.23 -6.83
C LEU A 150 4.73 -5.84 -7.49
N GLY A 151 5.07 -4.81 -6.70
CA GLY A 151 5.24 -3.45 -7.22
C GLY A 151 4.00 -2.85 -7.89
N LYS A 152 4.27 -2.04 -8.91
CA LYS A 152 3.30 -1.22 -9.66
C LYS A 152 2.59 -2.05 -10.72
N ASP A 153 3.27 -3.00 -11.33
CA ASP A 153 2.73 -3.82 -12.42
C ASP A 153 1.91 -5.01 -11.92
N GLY A 154 2.10 -5.42 -10.65
CA GLY A 154 1.39 -6.55 -10.05
C GLY A 154 1.87 -7.91 -10.58
N LYS A 155 3.09 -7.96 -11.12
CA LYS A 155 3.71 -9.14 -11.73
C LYS A 155 5.02 -9.45 -11.02
N TYR A 156 5.63 -10.58 -11.35
CA TYR A 156 6.95 -10.91 -10.83
C TYR A 156 8.02 -10.20 -11.66
N GLY A 157 9.01 -9.58 -11.02
CA GLY A 157 10.02 -8.84 -11.76
C GLY A 157 9.44 -7.59 -12.44
N SER A 158 10.07 -7.14 -13.53
CA SER A 158 9.66 -5.88 -14.21
C SER A 158 8.83 -6.08 -15.48
N ASN A 159 8.55 -7.33 -15.87
CA ASN A 159 7.80 -7.72 -17.09
C ASN A 159 7.66 -9.26 -17.25
N SER A 160 8.04 -10.07 -16.26
CA SER A 160 7.86 -11.51 -16.32
C SER A 160 6.65 -11.91 -15.47
N ASP A 161 6.13 -13.11 -15.72
CA ASP A 161 5.20 -13.72 -14.79
C ASP A 161 5.87 -14.97 -14.17
N ASP A 162 7.21 -15.05 -14.21
CA ASP A 162 7.96 -16.16 -13.64
C ASP A 162 8.12 -15.94 -12.13
N PRO A 163 7.61 -16.85 -11.28
CA PRO A 163 7.77 -16.74 -9.84
C PRO A 163 9.22 -16.67 -9.36
N ASN A 164 10.18 -17.19 -10.14
CA ASN A 164 11.61 -17.10 -9.83
C ASN A 164 12.17 -15.68 -9.96
N ASP A 165 11.48 -14.80 -10.68
CA ASP A 165 11.87 -13.41 -10.85
C ASP A 165 11.38 -12.50 -9.72
N PHE A 166 10.70 -13.06 -8.71
CA PHE A 166 10.23 -12.30 -7.58
C PHE A 166 11.40 -11.57 -6.89
N GLY A 167 11.21 -10.29 -6.58
CA GLY A 167 12.24 -9.43 -6.00
C GLY A 167 13.15 -8.73 -7.01
N GLN A 168 12.87 -8.86 -8.30
CA GLN A 168 13.51 -8.09 -9.37
C GLN A 168 12.62 -6.92 -9.82
N GLY A 169 13.16 -5.98 -10.60
CA GLY A 169 12.35 -4.91 -11.19
C GLY A 169 11.76 -3.94 -10.18
N ASP A 170 10.44 -3.73 -10.23
CA ASP A 170 9.69 -2.87 -9.30
C ASP A 170 9.15 -3.60 -8.06
N ASP A 171 9.45 -4.89 -7.92
CA ASP A 171 9.15 -5.67 -6.72
C ASP A 171 9.83 -5.07 -5.48
N ILE A 172 9.18 -5.25 -4.34
CA ILE A 172 9.67 -4.78 -3.04
C ILE A 172 9.60 -5.93 -2.05
N THR A 173 10.75 -6.56 -1.77
CA THR A 173 10.88 -7.79 -0.98
C THR A 173 11.79 -7.60 0.24
N ASN A 174 11.78 -8.57 1.17
CA ASN A 174 12.73 -8.66 2.29
C ASN A 174 13.99 -9.48 1.95
N PHE A 175 14.05 -10.09 0.77
CA PHE A 175 15.20 -10.83 0.24
C PHE A 175 15.74 -10.16 -1.01
N ASN A 176 16.98 -10.48 -1.36
CA ASN A 176 17.57 -10.12 -2.64
C ASN A 176 17.59 -11.37 -3.53
N ASN A 177 17.12 -11.24 -4.76
CA ASN A 177 17.32 -12.25 -5.78
C ASN A 177 18.75 -12.07 -6.34
N ASN A 178 19.56 -13.14 -6.36
CA ASN A 178 20.96 -13.11 -6.81
C ASN A 178 21.06 -13.29 -8.32
#